data_AF-A0A0J5GXK6-F1
#
_entry.id   AF-A0A0J5GXK6-F1
#
_cell.length_a   1.000
_cell.length_b   1.000
_cell.length_c   1.000
_cell.angle_alpha   90.00
_cell.angle_beta   90.00
_cell.angle_gamma   90.00
#
_symmetry.space_group_name_H-M   'P 1'
#
loop_
_entity.id
_entity.type
_entity.pdbx_description
1 polymer ?
#
loop_
_entity_poly.entity_id
_entity_poly.type
_entity_poly.pdbx_seq_one_letter_code
_entity_poly.pdbx_strand_id
1 'polypeptide(L)'
;MDTDEPIVYLNKHAKVEVKHLGLEPEEFKADTYYIISRYTEDELKQLGIYDGTETDEISFVLNKNEGNFEFITIADSYVFLVHDINIDNLADNYKENPIILVDTHSVLPDERLSGFVFNSLVKFDKNNDFHSFINAIGYENEVYYQNNIQDLYSKKKAEKVLVLIINIILSIMIMILFTISLTAFLKMDFDSRSVEIAVDKIFGKTLMKRYKALFRLLIGAFVVGVATAIAGKWLFQNFSLFYVFFASNLVFINTSVILSLFIRKYESISIPRILKGGI
;
A
#
# COMPACT_ATOMS: atom_id res chain seq x y z
N MET A 1 22.50 8.31 -11.62
CA MET A 1 21.32 9.02 -12.12
C MET A 1 20.24 7.96 -12.10
N ASP A 2 19.28 8.05 -11.18
CA ASP A 2 18.30 6.98 -10.95
C ASP A 2 17.37 6.87 -12.16
N THR A 3 17.55 5.84 -12.96
CA THR A 3 16.51 5.38 -13.87
C THR A 3 15.46 4.68 -13.02
N ASP A 4 14.26 5.25 -12.94
CA ASP A 4 13.11 4.76 -12.15
C ASP A 4 12.56 3.40 -12.63
N GLU A 5 13.26 2.75 -13.57
CA GLU A 5 12.89 1.46 -14.16
C GLU A 5 13.29 0.32 -13.23
N PRO A 6 12.36 -0.60 -12.88
CA PRO A 6 12.66 -1.70 -11.98
C PRO A 6 13.64 -2.68 -12.63
N ILE A 7 14.75 -2.99 -11.95
CA ILE A 7 15.71 -4.01 -12.37
C ILE A 7 15.41 -5.31 -11.61
N VAL A 8 15.38 -6.44 -12.32
CA VAL A 8 15.11 -7.76 -11.78
C VAL A 8 16.27 -8.69 -12.11
N TYR A 9 16.85 -9.30 -11.09
CA TYR A 9 17.94 -10.26 -11.25
C TYR A 9 17.41 -11.68 -11.16
N LEU A 10 17.72 -12.50 -12.16
CA LEU A 10 17.36 -13.91 -12.26
C LEU A 10 18.62 -14.75 -12.43
N ASN A 11 18.58 -16.00 -11.95
CA ASN A 11 19.63 -16.98 -12.18
C ASN A 11 19.18 -18.03 -13.21
N LYS A 12 20.10 -18.89 -13.63
CA LYS A 12 19.88 -19.99 -14.60
C LYS A 12 18.74 -20.97 -14.28
N HIS A 13 18.25 -20.95 -13.04
CA HIS A 13 17.16 -21.81 -12.59
C HIS A 13 15.77 -21.18 -12.76
N ALA A 14 15.67 -19.87 -13.02
CA ALA A 14 14.41 -19.14 -13.25
C ALA A 14 13.79 -19.40 -14.64
N LYS A 15 13.79 -20.67 -15.08
CA LYS A 15 13.38 -21.07 -16.43
C LYS A 15 11.89 -20.86 -16.68
N VAL A 16 11.06 -21.04 -15.65
CA VAL A 16 9.60 -20.88 -15.77
C VAL A 16 9.25 -19.41 -15.99
N GLU A 17 9.90 -18.54 -15.24
CA GLU A 17 9.73 -17.10 -15.29
C GLU A 17 10.18 -16.52 -16.64
N VAL A 18 11.31 -17.00 -17.18
CA VAL A 18 11.79 -16.61 -18.51
C VAL A 18 10.85 -17.12 -19.62
N LYS A 19 10.31 -18.34 -19.50
CA LYS A 19 9.31 -18.86 -20.46
C LYS A 19 8.02 -18.05 -20.49
N HIS A 20 7.60 -17.49 -19.37
CA HIS A 20 6.42 -16.62 -19.33
C HIS A 20 6.60 -15.33 -20.15
N LEU A 21 7.84 -14.95 -20.46
CA LEU A 21 8.15 -13.83 -21.36
C LEU A 21 8.15 -14.23 -22.84
N GLY A 22 7.84 -15.50 -23.17
CA GLY A 22 7.88 -16.02 -24.54
C GLY A 22 9.30 -16.33 -25.04
N LEU A 23 10.26 -16.47 -24.14
CA LEU A 23 11.64 -16.82 -24.44
C LEU A 23 11.89 -18.32 -24.16
N GLU A 24 12.83 -18.91 -24.89
CA GLU A 24 13.24 -20.31 -24.73
C GLU A 24 14.54 -20.38 -23.91
N PRO A 25 14.51 -20.50 -22.57
CA PRO A 25 15.70 -20.51 -21.73
C PRO A 25 16.62 -21.71 -22.00
N GLU A 26 16.16 -22.74 -22.70
CA GLU A 26 16.99 -23.85 -23.17
C GLU A 26 17.98 -23.44 -24.27
N GLU A 27 17.72 -22.35 -24.98
CA GLU A 27 18.63 -21.81 -26.01
C GLU A 27 19.72 -20.90 -25.41
N PHE A 28 19.61 -20.56 -24.13
CA PHE A 28 20.57 -19.68 -23.47
C PHE A 28 21.91 -20.39 -23.30
N LYS A 29 22.98 -19.72 -23.71
CA LYS A 29 24.36 -20.21 -23.57
C LYS A 29 24.72 -20.24 -22.08
N ALA A 30 25.48 -21.27 -21.69
CA ALA A 30 26.10 -21.30 -20.38
C ALA A 30 27.14 -20.18 -20.26
N ASP A 31 27.37 -19.73 -19.02
CA ASP A 31 28.38 -18.72 -18.67
C ASP A 31 28.24 -17.42 -19.51
N THR A 32 26.99 -16.97 -19.65
CA THR A 32 26.58 -15.78 -20.41
C THR A 32 25.54 -14.98 -19.62
N TYR A 33 25.67 -13.65 -19.60
CA TYR A 33 24.65 -12.75 -19.04
C TYR A 33 23.64 -12.34 -20.12
N TYR A 34 22.35 -12.42 -19.82
CA TYR A 34 21.31 -11.93 -20.73
C TYR A 34 20.63 -10.70 -20.14
N ILE A 35 20.64 -9.58 -20.88
CA ILE A 35 19.82 -8.41 -20.56
C ILE A 35 18.55 -8.49 -21.41
N ILE A 36 17.42 -8.71 -20.75
CA ILE A 36 16.10 -8.73 -21.37
C ILE A 36 15.41 -7.41 -21.02
N SER A 37 15.02 -6.64 -22.04
CA SER A 37 14.34 -5.36 -21.83
C SER A 37 13.43 -4.98 -23.00
N ARG A 38 12.56 -3.98 -22.81
CA ARG A 38 11.82 -3.36 -23.93
C ARG A 38 12.69 -2.49 -24.83
N TYR A 39 13.86 -2.13 -24.35
CA TYR A 39 14.78 -1.21 -24.99
C TYR A 39 15.83 -1.97 -25.80
N THR A 40 16.29 -1.33 -26.86
CA THR A 40 17.50 -1.76 -27.58
C THR A 40 18.76 -1.38 -26.79
N GLU A 41 19.89 -1.98 -27.13
CA GLU A 41 21.18 -1.67 -26.50
C GLU A 41 21.50 -0.16 -26.56
N ASP A 42 21.27 0.48 -27.72
CA ASP A 42 21.53 1.90 -27.90
C ASP A 42 20.62 2.78 -27.03
N GLU A 43 19.37 2.38 -26.84
CA GLU A 43 18.42 3.07 -25.96
C GLU A 43 18.79 2.92 -24.48
N LEU A 44 19.23 1.73 -24.06
CA LEU A 44 19.73 1.50 -22.69
C LEU A 44 20.94 2.39 -22.38
N LYS A 45 21.84 2.58 -23.36
CA LYS A 45 22.98 3.52 -23.27
C LYS A 45 22.56 4.96 -23.16
N GLN A 46 21.60 5.40 -23.99
CA GLN A 46 21.09 6.77 -23.95
C GLN A 46 20.37 7.08 -22.64
N LEU A 47 19.68 6.10 -22.05
CA LEU A 47 18.99 6.21 -20.77
C LEU A 47 19.96 6.18 -19.57
N GLY A 48 21.25 5.88 -19.78
CA GLY A 48 22.24 5.77 -18.70
C GLY A 48 21.99 4.58 -17.77
N ILE A 49 21.28 3.57 -18.28
CA ILE A 49 20.98 2.31 -17.58
C ILE A 49 22.13 1.32 -17.75
N TYR A 50 22.77 1.37 -18.91
CA TYR A 50 23.96 0.61 -19.25
C TYR A 50 24.87 1.53 -20.05
N ASP A 51 25.89 2.12 -19.43
CA ASP A 51 26.83 3.01 -20.11
C ASP A 51 28.09 2.30 -20.65
N GLY A 52 28.24 1.01 -20.36
CA GLY A 52 29.41 0.22 -20.77
C GLY A 52 30.68 0.56 -19.99
N THR A 53 30.59 1.34 -18.92
CA THR A 53 31.69 1.68 -18.01
C THR A 53 31.45 1.10 -16.61
N GLU A 54 32.41 1.09 -15.69
CA GLU A 54 32.19 0.50 -14.34
C GLU A 54 31.37 1.40 -13.39
N THR A 55 30.55 2.33 -13.90
CA THR A 55 29.89 3.36 -13.08
C THR A 55 28.44 3.07 -12.68
N ASP A 56 27.73 2.19 -13.39
CA ASP A 56 26.37 1.76 -13.03
C ASP A 56 26.33 0.27 -12.64
N GLU A 57 25.26 -0.17 -11.95
CA GLU A 57 25.16 -1.54 -11.38
C GLU A 57 25.24 -2.63 -12.45
N ILE A 58 24.57 -2.44 -13.59
CA ILE A 58 24.52 -3.42 -14.69
C ILE A 58 25.88 -3.49 -15.37
N SER A 59 26.47 -2.35 -15.70
CA SER A 59 27.76 -2.24 -16.36
C SER A 59 28.89 -2.72 -15.45
N PHE A 60 28.78 -2.55 -14.12
CA PHE A 60 29.70 -3.16 -13.15
C PHE A 60 29.63 -4.70 -13.17
N VAL A 61 28.43 -5.29 -13.23
CA VAL A 61 28.24 -6.74 -13.34
C VAL A 61 28.85 -7.28 -14.64
N LEU A 62 28.63 -6.58 -15.75
CA LEU A 62 29.05 -7.03 -17.08
C LEU A 62 30.56 -6.85 -17.33
N ASN A 63 31.16 -5.74 -16.89
CA ASN A 63 32.57 -5.44 -17.18
C ASN A 63 33.55 -6.29 -16.34
N LYS A 64 33.18 -6.65 -15.11
CA LYS A 64 34.10 -7.35 -14.19
C LYS A 64 34.22 -8.86 -14.46
N ASN A 65 33.20 -9.47 -15.06
CA ASN A 65 33.16 -10.91 -15.30
C ASN A 65 33.76 -11.34 -16.64
N GLU A 66 34.36 -10.44 -17.44
CA GLU A 66 34.87 -10.72 -18.81
C GLU A 66 33.91 -11.63 -19.62
N GLY A 67 32.61 -11.48 -19.37
CA GLY A 67 31.61 -12.46 -19.75
C GLY A 67 31.08 -12.20 -21.15
N ASN A 68 30.67 -13.25 -21.84
CA ASN A 68 29.77 -13.10 -22.97
C ASN A 68 28.46 -12.53 -22.43
N PHE A 69 27.96 -11.45 -23.02
CA PHE A 69 26.62 -10.94 -22.70
C PHE A 69 25.81 -10.72 -23.98
N GLU A 70 24.51 -10.94 -23.88
CA GLU A 70 23.57 -10.85 -25.00
C GLU A 70 22.36 -9.99 -24.60
N PHE A 71 21.90 -9.16 -25.54
CA PHE A 71 20.69 -8.37 -25.37
C PHE A 71 19.51 -9.07 -26.06
N ILE A 72 18.40 -9.17 -25.34
CA ILE A 72 17.13 -9.65 -25.87
C ILE A 72 16.11 -8.52 -25.72
N THR A 73 15.68 -7.95 -26.85
CA THR A 73 14.65 -6.91 -26.85
C THR A 73 13.27 -7.53 -27.04
N ILE A 74 12.37 -7.29 -26.08
CA ILE A 74 10.95 -7.66 -26.18
C ILE A 74 10.17 -6.40 -26.58
N ALA A 75 9.73 -6.33 -27.83
CA ALA A 75 9.06 -5.14 -28.37
C ALA A 75 7.67 -4.88 -27.72
N ASP A 76 6.97 -5.94 -27.32
CA ASP A 76 5.67 -5.83 -26.66
C ASP A 76 5.82 -5.51 -25.18
N SER A 77 4.85 -4.76 -24.62
CA SER A 77 4.82 -4.50 -23.19
C SER A 77 4.58 -5.80 -22.42
N TYR A 78 5.35 -6.02 -21.35
CA TYR A 78 5.21 -7.18 -20.48
C TYR A 78 5.11 -6.78 -19.01
N VAL A 79 4.52 -7.66 -18.21
CA VAL A 79 4.44 -7.54 -16.76
C VAL A 79 5.15 -8.73 -16.15
N PHE A 80 6.05 -8.47 -15.22
CA PHE A 80 6.79 -9.50 -14.52
C PHE A 80 6.40 -9.52 -13.04
N LEU A 81 6.05 -10.69 -12.52
CA LEU A 81 5.78 -10.88 -11.10
C LEU A 81 7.10 -11.05 -10.36
N VAL A 82 7.48 -10.03 -9.59
CA VAL A 82 8.59 -10.15 -8.64
C VAL A 82 8.03 -10.59 -7.31
N HIS A 83 8.38 -11.81 -6.90
CA HIS A 83 8.12 -12.30 -5.55
C HIS A 83 9.11 -11.67 -4.58
N ASP A 84 8.87 -10.42 -4.22
CA ASP A 84 9.56 -9.74 -3.13
C ASP A 84 8.97 -10.24 -1.81
N ILE A 85 9.47 -11.38 -1.32
CA ILE A 85 9.19 -11.87 0.03
C ILE A 85 10.33 -11.42 0.94
N ASN A 86 10.72 -10.14 0.89
CA ASN A 86 11.51 -9.58 1.95
C ASN A 86 10.75 -9.67 3.28
N ILE A 87 11.51 -9.67 4.38
CA ILE A 87 10.98 -9.71 5.75
C ILE A 87 9.89 -8.65 6.01
N ASP A 88 9.88 -7.55 5.25
CA ASP A 88 9.00 -6.40 5.48
C ASP A 88 7.81 -6.27 4.51
N ASN A 89 7.82 -6.96 3.37
CA ASN A 89 6.79 -6.80 2.35
C ASN A 89 6.24 -8.15 1.89
N LEU A 90 4.94 -8.34 2.01
CA LEU A 90 4.21 -9.34 1.23
C LEU A 90 3.33 -8.59 0.26
N ALA A 91 3.90 -8.34 -0.90
CA ALA A 91 3.15 -7.92 -2.05
C ALA A 91 3.67 -8.71 -3.25
N ASP A 92 2.75 -9.29 -4.01
CA ASP A 92 3.03 -9.66 -5.39
C ASP A 92 3.38 -8.36 -6.11
N ASN A 93 4.67 -8.15 -6.39
CA ASN A 93 5.15 -6.90 -6.96
C ASN A 93 5.22 -7.07 -8.48
N TYR A 94 4.08 -6.84 -9.12
CA TYR A 94 4.01 -6.79 -10.58
C TYR A 94 4.75 -5.55 -11.06
N LYS A 95 5.85 -5.76 -11.79
CA LYS A 95 6.63 -4.71 -12.44
C LYS A 95 6.24 -4.66 -13.90
N GLU A 96 5.91 -3.46 -14.38
CA GLU A 96 5.69 -3.22 -15.82
C GLU A 96 7.04 -2.98 -16.48
N ASN A 97 7.33 -3.72 -17.56
CA ASN A 97 8.54 -3.63 -18.37
C ASN A 97 9.88 -3.55 -17.59
N PRO A 98 10.09 -4.38 -16.54
CA PRO A 98 11.36 -4.35 -15.82
C PRO A 98 12.51 -4.78 -16.71
N ILE A 99 13.70 -4.27 -16.41
CA ILE A 99 14.94 -4.74 -17.03
C ILE A 99 15.36 -5.98 -16.29
N ILE A 100 15.44 -7.11 -17.00
CA ILE A 100 15.71 -8.41 -16.40
C ILE A 100 17.13 -8.83 -16.77
N LEU A 101 17.98 -9.00 -15.76
CA LEU A 101 19.32 -9.57 -15.92
C LEU A 101 19.27 -11.06 -15.55
N VAL A 102 19.49 -11.95 -16.53
CA VAL A 102 19.59 -13.39 -16.30
C VAL A 102 21.04 -13.81 -16.29
N ASP A 103 21.48 -14.36 -15.16
CA ASP A 103 22.81 -14.94 -14.98
C ASP A 103 22.77 -16.45 -15.24
N THR A 104 23.45 -16.91 -16.30
CA THR A 104 23.55 -18.34 -16.60
C THR A 104 24.76 -19.04 -15.99
N HIS A 105 25.63 -18.32 -15.28
CA HIS A 105 26.84 -18.88 -14.68
C HIS A 105 26.53 -19.92 -13.61
N SER A 106 27.45 -20.86 -13.44
CA SER A 106 27.35 -21.89 -12.39
C SER A 106 28.00 -21.50 -11.08
N VAL A 107 28.72 -20.37 -11.05
CA VAL A 107 29.41 -19.84 -9.89
C VAL A 107 28.73 -18.54 -9.49
N LEU A 108 28.55 -18.33 -8.19
CA LEU A 108 28.01 -17.07 -7.70
C LEU A 108 28.98 -15.92 -8.06
N PRO A 109 28.46 -14.73 -8.38
CA PRO A 109 29.29 -13.57 -8.61
C PRO A 109 30.07 -13.19 -7.33
N ASP A 110 31.21 -12.51 -7.52
CA ASP A 110 32.15 -12.07 -6.47
C ASP A 110 31.44 -11.48 -5.22
N GLU A 111 32.03 -11.61 -4.02
CA GLU A 111 31.47 -11.29 -2.70
C GLU A 111 30.78 -9.90 -2.61
N ARG A 112 31.19 -8.93 -3.43
CA ARG A 112 30.57 -7.58 -3.48
C ARG A 112 29.21 -7.54 -4.19
N LEU A 113 28.94 -8.53 -5.06
CA LEU A 113 27.66 -8.72 -5.77
C LEU A 113 26.68 -9.61 -5.01
N SER A 114 27.18 -10.31 -3.98
CA SER A 114 26.34 -11.14 -3.10
C SER A 114 25.15 -10.36 -2.53
N GLY A 115 25.33 -9.09 -2.14
CA GLY A 115 24.25 -8.27 -1.59
C GLY A 115 23.06 -8.03 -2.55
N PHE A 116 23.29 -8.04 -3.86
CA PHE A 116 22.27 -7.77 -4.88
C PHE A 116 21.62 -9.05 -5.41
N VAL A 117 22.41 -10.12 -5.58
CA VAL A 117 21.93 -11.42 -6.07
C VAL A 117 21.24 -12.22 -4.96
N PHE A 118 21.67 -12.11 -3.69
CA PHE A 118 21.09 -12.89 -2.57
C PHE A 118 19.67 -12.46 -2.15
N ASN A 119 19.20 -11.28 -2.58
CA ASN A 119 17.79 -10.90 -2.35
C ASN A 119 16.82 -11.57 -3.33
N SER A 120 17.33 -12.28 -4.34
CA SER A 120 16.51 -13.18 -5.15
C SER A 120 16.24 -14.46 -4.35
N LEU A 121 15.07 -14.52 -3.72
CA LEU A 121 14.59 -15.69 -3.00
C LEU A 121 14.54 -16.89 -3.97
N VAL A 122 15.51 -17.80 -3.88
CA VAL A 122 15.46 -19.03 -4.65
C VAL A 122 14.43 -19.96 -4.00
N LYS A 123 13.32 -20.19 -4.72
CA LYS A 123 12.27 -21.12 -4.29
C LYS A 123 12.66 -22.54 -4.68
N PHE A 124 12.59 -23.45 -3.71
CA PHE A 124 12.79 -24.88 -3.93
C PHE A 124 11.47 -25.62 -3.69
N ASP A 125 11.10 -26.52 -4.61
CA ASP A 125 9.89 -27.34 -4.45
C ASP A 125 10.08 -28.48 -3.43
N LYS A 126 11.32 -28.97 -3.26
CA LYS A 126 11.68 -29.97 -2.24
C LYS A 126 12.93 -29.57 -1.48
N ASN A 127 13.02 -29.95 -0.21
CA ASN A 127 14.20 -29.69 0.63
C ASN A 127 15.50 -30.32 0.08
N ASN A 128 15.40 -31.47 -0.58
CA ASN A 128 16.56 -32.11 -1.19
C ASN A 128 17.13 -31.30 -2.36
N ASP A 129 16.31 -30.47 -3.01
CA ASP A 129 16.74 -29.62 -4.12
C ASP A 129 17.60 -28.46 -3.60
N PHE A 130 17.30 -27.94 -2.39
CA PHE A 130 18.14 -26.95 -1.72
C PHE A 130 19.53 -27.50 -1.41
N HIS A 131 19.62 -28.68 -0.78
CA HIS A 131 20.93 -29.28 -0.49
C HIS A 131 21.73 -29.61 -1.77
N SER A 132 21.05 -30.10 -2.80
CA SER A 132 21.69 -30.37 -4.09
C SER A 132 22.18 -29.08 -4.75
N PHE A 133 21.43 -27.99 -4.61
CA PHE A 133 21.80 -26.66 -5.08
C PHE A 133 23.00 -26.08 -4.33
N ILE A 134 23.00 -26.11 -2.99
CA ILE A 134 24.13 -25.64 -2.16
C ILE A 134 25.41 -26.44 -2.47
N ASN A 135 25.29 -27.76 -2.66
CA ASN A 135 26.42 -28.59 -3.07
C ASN A 135 26.90 -28.25 -4.49
N ALA A 136 25.98 -27.98 -5.42
CA ALA A 136 26.34 -27.67 -6.81
C ALA A 136 27.08 -26.34 -6.95
N ILE A 137 26.81 -25.37 -6.06
CA ILE A 137 27.47 -24.06 -6.08
C ILE A 137 28.71 -24.01 -5.15
N GLY A 138 28.97 -25.05 -4.33
CA GLY A 138 30.21 -25.21 -3.54
C GLY A 138 30.23 -24.48 -2.20
N TYR A 139 29.09 -24.49 -1.51
CA TYR A 139 28.74 -23.53 -0.47
C TYR A 139 28.31 -24.25 0.83
N GLU A 140 28.72 -25.50 1.02
CA GLU A 140 28.23 -26.38 2.08
C GLU A 140 28.56 -25.91 3.50
N ASN A 141 29.53 -25.01 3.65
CA ASN A 141 30.05 -24.54 4.94
C ASN A 141 29.54 -23.15 5.36
N GLU A 142 28.65 -22.53 4.59
CA GLU A 142 28.09 -21.22 4.94
C GLU A 142 26.77 -21.35 5.73
N VAL A 143 26.36 -20.24 6.35
CA VAL A 143 25.12 -20.16 7.12
C VAL A 143 24.00 -19.60 6.24
N TYR A 144 22.91 -20.37 6.10
CA TYR A 144 21.77 -20.01 5.27
C TYR A 144 20.50 -19.74 6.08
N TYR A 145 19.67 -18.83 5.59
CA TYR A 145 18.32 -18.63 6.10
C TYR A 145 17.32 -19.41 5.23
N GLN A 146 16.91 -20.60 5.67
CA GLN A 146 15.87 -21.39 5.01
C GLN A 146 14.53 -21.19 5.71
N ASN A 147 13.53 -20.68 4.98
CA ASN A 147 12.16 -20.59 5.45
C ASN A 147 11.24 -21.48 4.63
N ASN A 148 10.24 -22.07 5.29
CA ASN A 148 9.07 -22.54 4.58
C ASN A 148 8.25 -21.33 4.11
N ILE A 149 8.05 -21.19 2.81
CA ILE A 149 7.32 -20.06 2.19
C ILE A 149 5.89 -19.98 2.72
N GLN A 150 5.22 -21.11 2.92
CA GLN A 150 3.85 -21.16 3.43
C GLN A 150 3.78 -20.67 4.89
N ASP A 151 4.74 -21.05 5.72
CA ASP A 151 4.79 -20.62 7.12
C ASP A 151 5.14 -19.13 7.23
N LEU A 152 6.09 -18.66 6.42
CA LEU A 152 6.44 -17.24 6.35
C LEU A 152 5.25 -16.39 5.89
N TYR A 153 4.57 -16.82 4.83
CA TYR A 153 3.33 -16.19 4.35
C TYR A 153 2.27 -16.17 5.45
N SER A 154 2.06 -17.28 6.15
CA SER A 154 1.04 -17.38 7.20
C SER A 154 1.35 -16.47 8.39
N LYS A 155 2.62 -16.43 8.83
CA LYS A 155 3.07 -15.54 9.91
C LYS A 155 2.85 -14.08 9.56
N LYS A 156 3.26 -13.67 8.37
CA LYS A 156 3.16 -12.28 7.94
C LYS A 156 1.73 -11.85 7.63
N LYS A 157 0.91 -12.75 7.08
CA LYS A 157 -0.53 -12.56 6.97
C LYS A 157 -1.14 -12.32 8.35
N ALA A 158 -0.75 -13.09 9.37
CA ALA A 158 -1.21 -12.88 10.73
C ALA A 158 -0.78 -11.52 11.29
N GLU A 159 0.46 -11.08 11.05
CA GLU A 159 0.95 -9.73 11.42
C GLU A 159 0.09 -8.62 10.78
N LYS A 160 -0.15 -8.68 9.47
CA LYS A 160 -0.97 -7.68 8.75
C LYS A 160 -2.43 -7.70 9.21
N VAL A 161 -3.01 -8.89 9.44
CA VAL A 161 -4.37 -9.04 9.98
C VAL A 161 -4.47 -8.46 11.39
N LEU A 162 -3.47 -8.66 12.24
CA LEU A 162 -3.45 -8.08 13.58
C LEU A 162 -3.44 -6.54 13.52
N VAL A 163 -2.58 -5.95 12.68
CA VAL A 163 -2.54 -4.50 12.48
C VAL A 163 -3.89 -3.97 11.98
N LEU A 164 -4.53 -4.68 11.05
CA LEU A 164 -5.88 -4.34 10.56
C LEU A 164 -6.91 -4.36 11.70
N ILE A 165 -6.92 -5.42 12.53
CA ILE A 165 -7.84 -5.55 13.67
C ILE A 165 -7.64 -4.39 14.66
N ILE A 166 -6.39 -4.07 15.00
CA ILE A 166 -6.07 -2.96 15.91
C ILE A 166 -6.61 -1.64 15.35
N ASN A 167 -6.39 -1.36 14.06
CA ASN A 167 -6.89 -0.15 13.42
C ASN A 167 -8.43 -0.08 13.38
N ILE A 168 -9.11 -1.21 13.18
CA ILE A 168 -10.57 -1.28 13.24
C ILE A 168 -11.07 -0.96 14.65
N ILE A 169 -10.48 -1.56 15.68
CA ILE A 169 -10.84 -1.31 17.09
C ILE A 169 -10.64 0.17 17.43
N LEU A 170 -9.48 0.73 17.07
CA LEU A 170 -9.17 2.14 17.33
C LEU A 170 -10.16 3.08 16.62
N SER A 171 -10.51 2.77 15.38
CA SER A 171 -11.49 3.54 14.60
C SER A 171 -12.87 3.52 15.25
N ILE A 172 -13.32 2.35 15.74
CA ILE A 172 -14.59 2.22 16.46
C ILE A 172 -14.55 3.04 17.75
N MET A 173 -13.47 2.97 18.52
CA MET A 173 -13.33 3.74 19.76
C MET A 173 -13.40 5.25 19.52
N ILE A 174 -12.73 5.75 18.48
CA ILE A 174 -12.77 7.17 18.09
C ILE A 174 -14.19 7.56 17.66
N MET A 175 -14.90 6.69 16.93
CA MET A 175 -16.27 6.95 16.50
C MET A 175 -17.26 7.01 17.68
N ILE A 176 -17.07 6.15 18.69
CA ILE A 176 -17.82 6.18 19.95
C ILE A 176 -17.53 7.49 20.70
N LEU A 177 -16.26 7.86 20.83
CA LEU A 177 -15.87 9.10 21.50
C LEU A 177 -16.49 10.33 20.83
N PHE A 178 -16.41 10.40 19.50
CA PHE A 178 -17.07 11.44 18.70
C PHE A 178 -18.57 11.49 18.97
N THR A 179 -19.24 10.33 19.01
CA THR A 179 -20.69 10.23 19.29
C THR A 179 -21.02 10.78 20.68
N ILE A 180 -20.23 10.45 21.70
CA ILE A 180 -20.41 10.94 23.07
C ILE A 180 -20.21 12.46 23.11
N SER A 181 -19.14 12.98 22.51
CA SER A 181 -18.86 14.41 22.45
C SER A 181 -19.97 15.16 21.72
N LEU A 182 -20.40 14.69 20.55
CA LEU A 182 -21.48 15.29 19.79
C LEU A 182 -22.79 15.31 20.60
N THR A 183 -23.12 14.22 21.25
CA THR A 183 -24.31 14.12 22.13
C THR A 183 -24.26 15.15 23.26
N ALA A 184 -23.10 15.33 23.89
CA ALA A 184 -22.91 16.31 24.96
C ALA A 184 -23.05 17.75 24.44
N PHE A 185 -22.41 18.07 23.31
CA PHE A 185 -22.52 19.39 22.67
C PHE A 185 -23.96 19.70 22.25
N LEU A 186 -24.65 18.74 21.61
CA LEU A 186 -26.05 18.91 21.23
C LEU A 186 -26.92 19.11 22.46
N LYS A 187 -26.77 18.31 23.52
CA LYS A 187 -27.53 18.51 24.76
C LYS A 187 -27.33 19.92 25.32
N MET A 188 -26.08 20.36 25.46
CA MET A 188 -25.75 21.70 25.96
C MET A 188 -26.39 22.80 25.11
N ASP A 189 -26.31 22.67 23.79
CA ASP A 189 -26.84 23.64 22.83
C ASP A 189 -28.37 23.70 22.85
N PHE A 190 -29.04 22.55 22.86
CA PHE A 190 -30.50 22.46 22.94
C PHE A 190 -31.02 22.97 24.29
N ASP A 191 -30.35 22.67 25.39
CA ASP A 191 -30.74 23.14 26.73
C ASP A 191 -30.59 24.66 26.83
N SER A 192 -29.47 25.21 26.32
CA SER A 192 -29.21 26.66 26.30
C SER A 192 -30.20 27.43 25.41
N ARG A 193 -30.70 26.82 24.33
CA ARG A 193 -31.63 27.45 23.38
C ARG A 193 -33.09 27.02 23.55
N SER A 194 -33.39 26.29 24.61
CA SER A 194 -34.70 25.69 24.84
C SER A 194 -35.85 26.70 24.80
N VAL A 195 -35.66 27.88 25.43
CA VAL A 195 -36.65 28.98 25.43
C VAL A 195 -36.84 29.57 24.04
N GLU A 196 -35.76 29.84 23.30
CA GLU A 196 -35.82 30.37 21.93
C GLU A 196 -36.58 29.40 21.00
N ILE A 197 -36.27 28.11 21.09
CA ILE A 197 -36.92 27.04 20.34
C ILE A 197 -38.42 26.96 20.68
N ALA A 198 -38.78 27.07 21.97
CA ALA A 198 -40.18 27.03 22.41
C ALA A 198 -40.97 28.24 21.90
N VAL A 199 -40.39 29.44 21.96
CA VAL A 199 -40.98 30.68 21.41
C VAL A 199 -41.18 30.55 19.90
N ASP A 200 -40.16 30.09 19.18
CA ASP A 200 -40.22 29.86 17.73
C ASP A 200 -41.28 28.83 17.32
N LYS A 201 -41.54 27.85 18.20
CA LYS A 201 -42.61 26.87 18.02
C LYS A 201 -43.99 27.49 18.20
N ILE A 202 -44.19 28.38 19.20
CA ILE A 202 -45.44 29.12 19.38
C ILE A 202 -45.73 29.99 18.15
N PHE A 203 -44.70 30.66 17.59
CA PHE A 203 -44.84 31.47 16.38
C PHE A 203 -45.00 30.65 15.08
N GLY A 204 -45.13 29.32 15.16
CA GLY A 204 -45.39 28.47 14.00
C GLY A 204 -44.23 28.37 13.01
N LYS A 205 -42.99 28.66 13.43
CA LYS A 205 -41.83 28.49 12.55
C LYS A 205 -41.62 27.01 12.21
N THR A 206 -41.24 26.74 10.97
CA THR A 206 -40.88 25.39 10.51
C THR A 206 -39.61 24.89 11.20
N LEU A 207 -39.44 23.56 11.30
CA LEU A 207 -38.26 22.92 11.93
C LEU A 207 -36.94 23.47 11.38
N MET A 208 -36.83 23.60 10.06
CA MET A 208 -35.60 24.08 9.42
C MET A 208 -35.27 25.53 9.79
N LYS A 209 -36.28 26.39 9.98
CA LYS A 209 -36.07 27.78 10.41
C LYS A 209 -35.65 27.84 11.87
N ARG A 210 -36.27 27.03 12.72
CA ARG A 210 -35.99 26.95 14.17
C ARG A 210 -34.58 26.44 14.47
N TYR A 211 -34.08 25.46 13.72
CA TYR A 211 -32.74 24.89 13.93
C TYR A 211 -31.69 25.39 12.92
N LYS A 212 -31.95 26.47 12.17
CA LYS A 212 -31.06 26.97 11.11
C LYS A 212 -29.64 27.25 11.59
N ALA A 213 -29.48 27.78 12.80
CA ALA A 213 -28.16 28.07 13.37
C ALA A 213 -27.37 26.78 13.64
N LEU A 214 -28.02 25.76 14.22
CA LEU A 214 -27.44 24.46 14.48
C LEU A 214 -27.00 23.76 13.18
N PHE A 215 -27.87 23.74 12.16
CA PHE A 215 -27.53 23.15 10.86
C PHE A 215 -26.32 23.83 10.21
N ARG A 216 -26.23 25.17 10.28
CA ARG A 216 -25.07 25.91 9.75
C ARG A 216 -23.78 25.56 10.49
N LEU A 217 -23.84 25.43 11.82
CA LEU A 217 -22.68 25.07 12.63
C LEU A 217 -22.19 23.66 12.27
N LEU A 218 -23.10 22.69 12.17
CA LEU A 218 -22.76 21.31 11.83
C LEU A 218 -22.22 21.16 10.41
N ILE A 219 -22.82 21.85 9.42
CA ILE A 219 -22.31 21.87 8.05
C ILE A 219 -20.92 22.51 8.01
N GLY A 220 -20.71 23.63 8.72
CA GLY A 220 -19.40 24.29 8.79
C GLY A 220 -18.33 23.37 9.41
N ALA A 221 -18.64 22.74 10.53
CA ALA A 221 -17.74 21.79 11.19
C ALA A 221 -17.44 20.57 10.29
N PHE A 222 -18.45 20.06 9.57
CA PHE A 222 -18.27 18.97 8.62
C PHE A 222 -17.32 19.34 7.48
N VAL A 223 -17.52 20.51 6.85
CA VAL A 223 -16.65 21.00 5.77
C VAL A 223 -15.21 21.17 6.27
N VAL A 224 -15.01 21.74 7.46
CA VAL A 224 -13.67 21.87 8.08
C VAL A 224 -13.04 20.50 8.33
N GLY A 225 -13.83 19.53 8.81
CA GLY A 225 -13.38 18.16 9.02
C GLY A 225 -12.91 17.49 7.73
N VAL A 226 -13.70 17.58 6.65
CA VAL A 226 -13.34 17.04 5.33
C VAL A 226 -12.10 17.74 4.77
N ALA A 227 -12.02 19.07 4.88
CA ALA A 227 -10.85 19.83 4.43
C ALA A 227 -9.58 19.39 5.18
N THR A 228 -9.67 19.16 6.49
CA THR A 228 -8.56 18.66 7.32
C THR A 228 -8.12 17.27 6.87
N ALA A 229 -9.08 16.37 6.58
CA ALA A 229 -8.78 15.02 6.09
C ALA A 229 -8.08 15.06 4.71
N ILE A 230 -8.52 15.94 3.81
CA ILE A 230 -7.86 16.14 2.50
C ILE A 230 -6.45 16.71 2.68
N ALA A 231 -6.26 17.69 3.57
CA ALA A 231 -4.93 18.23 3.88
C ALA A 231 -3.99 17.14 4.43
N GLY A 232 -4.51 16.21 5.23
CA GLY A 232 -3.78 15.02 5.67
C GLY A 232 -3.26 14.17 4.51
N LYS A 233 -4.03 14.03 3.42
CA LYS A 233 -3.57 13.32 2.22
C LYS A 233 -2.33 13.99 1.62
N TRP A 234 -2.35 15.31 1.52
CA TRP A 234 -1.23 16.07 0.96
C TRP A 234 0.04 15.95 1.81
N LEU A 235 -0.10 15.93 3.14
CA LEU A 235 1.02 15.82 4.07
C LEU A 235 1.62 14.41 4.13
N PHE A 236 0.77 13.37 4.12
CA PHE A 236 1.22 11.99 4.35
C PHE A 236 1.38 11.17 3.07
N GLN A 237 0.86 11.60 1.91
CA GLN A 237 0.90 10.93 0.59
C GLN A 237 0.44 9.45 0.53
N ASN A 238 -0.03 8.88 1.65
CA ASN A 238 -0.16 7.44 1.83
C ASN A 238 -1.58 6.85 1.63
N PHE A 239 -2.58 7.64 1.23
CA PHE A 239 -3.95 7.11 1.09
C PHE A 239 -4.77 7.72 -0.05
N SER A 240 -5.67 6.90 -0.61
CA SER A 240 -6.58 7.27 -1.71
C SER A 240 -7.68 8.24 -1.26
N LEU A 241 -8.09 9.15 -2.16
CA LEU A 241 -9.23 10.06 -1.92
C LEU A 241 -10.54 9.31 -1.73
N PHE A 242 -10.66 8.10 -2.30
CA PHE A 242 -11.84 7.26 -2.10
C PHE A 242 -12.06 6.93 -0.63
N TYR A 243 -11.00 6.68 0.15
CA TYR A 243 -11.15 6.41 1.59
C TYR A 243 -11.66 7.62 2.37
N VAL A 244 -11.20 8.83 2.01
CA VAL A 244 -11.70 10.09 2.61
C VAL A 244 -13.19 10.24 2.34
N PHE A 245 -13.61 9.98 1.10
CA PHE A 245 -15.01 10.06 0.73
C PHE A 245 -15.88 9.08 1.55
N PHE A 246 -15.49 7.81 1.63
CA PHE A 246 -16.23 6.81 2.41
C PHE A 246 -16.29 7.16 3.90
N ALA A 247 -15.16 7.55 4.51
CA ALA A 247 -15.11 7.92 5.92
C ALA A 247 -15.97 9.16 6.22
N SER A 248 -15.92 10.17 5.35
CA SER A 248 -16.72 11.40 5.50
C SER A 248 -18.23 11.11 5.40
N ASN A 249 -18.64 10.25 4.47
CA ASN A 249 -20.04 9.84 4.36
C ASN A 249 -20.51 9.08 5.60
N LEU A 250 -19.69 8.20 6.16
CA LEU A 250 -20.01 7.47 7.38
C LEU A 250 -20.25 8.43 8.55
N VAL A 251 -19.35 9.41 8.74
CA VAL A 251 -19.50 10.45 9.78
C VAL A 251 -20.74 11.32 9.53
N PHE A 252 -21.03 11.66 8.27
CA PHE A 252 -22.21 12.44 7.90
C PHE A 252 -23.52 11.71 8.26
N ILE A 253 -23.61 10.41 7.92
CA ILE A 253 -24.78 9.58 8.24
C ILE A 253 -24.93 9.47 9.77
N ASN A 254 -23.85 9.18 10.49
CA ASN A 254 -23.86 9.07 11.95
C ASN A 254 -24.34 10.38 12.61
N THR A 255 -23.78 11.52 12.19
CA THR A 255 -24.17 12.85 12.68
C THR A 255 -25.65 13.14 12.39
N SER A 256 -26.12 12.83 11.19
CA SER A 256 -27.51 13.05 10.77
C SER A 256 -28.50 12.22 11.60
N VAL A 257 -28.16 10.97 11.89
CA VAL A 257 -28.98 10.08 12.75
C VAL A 257 -29.06 10.64 14.16
N ILE A 258 -27.93 10.97 14.80
CA ILE A 258 -27.90 11.51 16.17
C ILE A 258 -28.68 12.81 16.26
N LEU A 259 -28.47 13.71 15.29
CA LEU A 259 -29.17 14.98 15.24
C LEU A 259 -30.69 14.79 15.13
N SER A 260 -31.14 13.87 14.26
CA SER A 260 -32.56 13.59 14.07
C SER A 260 -33.20 13.03 15.34
N LEU A 261 -32.49 12.16 16.09
CA LEU A 261 -32.95 11.65 17.38
C LEU A 261 -33.09 12.78 18.42
N PHE A 262 -32.14 13.70 18.47
CA PHE A 262 -32.19 14.85 19.37
C PHE A 262 -33.34 15.81 19.03
N ILE A 263 -33.49 16.20 17.76
CA ILE A 263 -34.60 17.07 17.32
C ILE A 263 -35.93 16.43 17.71
N ARG A 264 -36.13 15.14 17.43
CA ARG A 264 -37.38 14.43 17.77
C ARG A 264 -37.64 14.43 19.28
N LYS A 265 -36.60 14.20 20.09
CA LYS A 265 -36.70 14.22 21.55
C LYS A 265 -37.14 15.60 22.05
N TYR A 266 -36.46 16.67 21.67
CA TYR A 266 -36.78 18.03 22.15
C TYR A 266 -38.10 18.56 21.59
N GLU A 267 -38.51 18.17 20.38
CA GLU A 267 -39.81 18.55 19.83
C GLU A 267 -40.99 17.88 20.57
N SER A 268 -40.77 16.75 21.23
CA SER A 268 -41.81 16.08 22.03
C SER A 268 -42.05 16.72 23.41
N ILE A 269 -41.17 17.61 23.86
CA ILE A 269 -41.31 18.27 25.17
C ILE A 269 -42.40 19.34 25.10
N SER A 270 -43.24 19.40 26.14
CA SER A 270 -44.33 20.38 26.21
C SER A 270 -43.80 21.80 26.43
N ILE A 271 -44.32 22.75 25.65
CA ILE A 271 -43.92 24.17 25.70
C ILE A 271 -44.03 24.78 27.11
N PRO A 272 -45.12 24.55 27.89
CA PRO A 272 -45.23 25.10 29.23
C PRO A 272 -44.19 24.56 30.21
N ARG A 273 -43.69 23.33 29.99
CA ARG A 273 -42.64 22.72 30.81
C ARG A 273 -41.30 23.40 30.55
N ILE A 274 -40.97 23.64 29.28
CA ILE A 274 -39.75 24.36 28.86
C ILE A 274 -39.72 25.78 29.44
N LEU A 275 -40.83 26.53 29.33
CA LEU A 275 -40.91 27.91 29.81
C LEU A 275 -40.82 28.05 31.34
N LYS A 276 -41.10 26.97 32.08
CA LYS A 276 -40.93 26.91 33.54
C LYS A 276 -39.52 26.47 33.98
N GLY A 277 -38.59 26.33 33.04
CA GLY A 277 -37.25 25.80 33.30
C GLY A 277 -37.19 24.28 33.49
N GLY A 278 -38.30 23.57 33.23
CA GLY A 278 -38.35 22.12 33.25
C GLY A 278 -37.79 21.56 31.95
N ILE A 279 -36.51 21.21 31.96
CA ILE A 279 -35.93 20.31 30.95
C ILE A 279 -35.96 18.90 31.55
#